data_AF-A0AAW9BM05-F1
#
_entry.id   AF-A0AAW9BM05-F1
#
_cell.length_a   1.000
_cell.length_b   1.000
_cell.length_c   1.000
_cell.angle_alpha   90.00
_cell.angle_beta   90.00
_cell.angle_gamma   90.00
#
_symmetry.space_group_name_H-M   'P 1'
#
loop_
_entity.id
_entity.type
_entity.pdbx_description
1 polymer ?
#
loop_
_entity_poly.entity_id
_entity_poly.type
_entity_poly.pdbx_seq_one_letter_code
_entity_poly.pdbx_strand_id
1 'polypeptide(L)'
;MNPLVINPLQIKYLTNGCGEAVDESFKYLDKHQLDYDKEAGHTLTATESEFVKEDVIGLAGGLLHCNVAYSVLYSGTKFLCLVHSESFGEDSNEQSREEAYDNHKQALEAAKMMAETCGGHVAWLSEPDDLFAVSNGFGGEYVTRILIPFSHAEQFGCYSIWASHLKGIDYSVLYKFTKLKAILPMLVPNAKFTDQELNDLCSSEDSLKDAINRWLNKQHVTIKPLVSQVHQEYIDFDIDGATRIRRAKMRLDLKDGDVFNVYYDVSSKSGAEWKGNLVNSITLAKL
;
A
#
# COMPACT_ATOMS: atom_id res chain seq x y z
N MET A 1 -20.77 -1.88 2.39
CA MET A 1 -21.11 -2.50 1.08
C MET A 1 -19.81 -3.07 0.55
N ASN A 2 -19.76 -4.32 0.09
CA ASN A 2 -18.49 -4.87 -0.42
C ASN A 2 -18.14 -4.17 -1.74
N PRO A 3 -16.97 -3.55 -1.85
CA PRO A 3 -16.57 -2.86 -3.07
C PRO A 3 -16.34 -3.87 -4.19
N LEU A 4 -16.83 -3.55 -5.38
CA LEU A 4 -16.51 -4.32 -6.57
C LEU A 4 -15.10 -3.95 -7.04
N VAL A 5 -14.33 -4.97 -7.43
CA VAL A 5 -13.12 -4.77 -8.24
C VAL A 5 -13.55 -4.87 -9.70
N ILE A 6 -13.50 -3.74 -10.41
CA ILE A 6 -14.02 -3.60 -11.77
C ILE A 6 -12.87 -3.46 -12.77
N ASN A 7 -13.15 -3.77 -14.05
CA ASN A 7 -12.18 -3.57 -15.10
C ASN A 7 -12.12 -2.05 -15.45
N PRO A 8 -10.94 -1.40 -15.45
CA PRO A 8 -10.80 0.00 -15.81
C PRO A 8 -11.39 0.39 -17.17
N LEU A 9 -11.46 -0.54 -18.14
CA LEU A 9 -12.09 -0.28 -19.44
C LEU A 9 -13.60 0.04 -19.34
N GLN A 10 -14.23 -0.26 -18.21
CA GLN A 10 -15.65 0.01 -17.94
C GLN A 10 -15.90 1.44 -17.45
N ILE A 11 -14.87 2.19 -17.07
CA ILE A 11 -15.01 3.58 -16.62
C ILE A 11 -14.75 4.54 -17.79
N LYS A 12 -15.33 5.74 -17.74
CA LYS A 12 -15.05 6.83 -18.67
C LYS A 12 -14.60 8.05 -17.89
N TYR A 13 -13.43 8.59 -18.22
CA TYR A 13 -12.94 9.80 -17.59
C TYR A 13 -13.80 11.01 -17.97
N LEU A 14 -14.15 11.79 -16.97
CA LEU A 14 -14.87 13.06 -17.09
C LEU A 14 -13.90 14.24 -16.92
N THR A 15 -12.88 14.06 -16.08
CA THR A 15 -11.75 14.99 -15.94
C THR A 15 -10.40 14.29 -16.12
N ASN A 16 -9.38 15.06 -16.53
CA ASN A 16 -7.99 14.62 -16.63
C ASN A 16 -7.21 14.86 -15.31
N GLY A 17 -5.89 14.62 -15.32
CA GLY A 17 -5.01 14.82 -14.16
C GLY A 17 -4.81 16.27 -13.73
N CYS A 18 -5.32 17.22 -14.51
CA CYS A 18 -5.36 18.66 -14.25
C CYS A 18 -6.78 19.13 -13.82
N GLY A 19 -7.73 18.21 -13.64
CA GLY A 19 -9.12 18.55 -13.32
C GLY A 19 -9.93 19.13 -14.48
N GLU A 20 -9.36 19.16 -15.69
CA GLU A 20 -10.03 19.69 -16.87
C GLU A 20 -10.96 18.65 -17.50
N ALA A 21 -12.04 19.11 -18.13
CA ALA A 21 -12.98 18.26 -18.85
C ALA A 21 -12.31 17.48 -20.01
N VAL A 22 -12.67 16.21 -20.18
CA VAL A 22 -12.23 15.39 -21.33
C VAL A 22 -13.19 15.55 -22.51
N ASP A 23 -12.69 15.80 -23.72
CA ASP A 23 -13.48 16.22 -24.90
C ASP A 23 -14.73 15.38 -25.24
N GLU A 24 -14.75 14.07 -24.95
CA GLU A 24 -15.89 13.20 -25.27
C GLU A 24 -16.91 13.01 -24.14
N SER A 25 -16.59 13.48 -22.94
CA SER A 25 -17.36 13.22 -21.70
C SER A 25 -18.81 13.75 -21.76
N PHE A 26 -19.03 14.93 -22.34
CA PHE A 26 -20.35 15.58 -22.41
C PHE A 26 -21.42 14.70 -23.09
N LYS A 27 -21.04 13.97 -24.15
CA LYS A 27 -21.96 13.07 -24.86
C LYS A 27 -22.47 11.95 -23.96
N TYR A 28 -21.62 11.46 -23.05
CA TYR A 28 -22.02 10.43 -22.09
C TYR A 28 -22.91 11.00 -20.99
N LEU A 29 -22.62 12.22 -20.51
CA LEU A 29 -23.44 12.90 -19.51
C LEU A 29 -24.86 13.15 -20.03
N ASP A 30 -24.99 13.68 -21.26
CA ASP A 30 -26.28 13.88 -21.91
C ASP A 30 -27.03 12.55 -22.13
N LYS A 31 -26.34 11.50 -22.59
CA LYS A 31 -26.92 10.17 -22.80
C LYS A 31 -27.51 9.59 -21.51
N HIS A 32 -26.87 9.82 -20.38
CA HIS A 32 -27.29 9.33 -19.07
C HIS A 32 -28.18 10.31 -18.30
N GLN A 33 -28.52 11.47 -18.90
CA GLN A 33 -29.32 12.54 -18.28
C GLN A 33 -28.74 12.99 -16.92
N LEU A 34 -27.43 13.13 -16.87
CA LEU A 34 -26.71 13.55 -15.67
C LEU A 34 -26.55 15.07 -15.66
N ASP A 35 -26.68 15.66 -14.47
CA ASP A 35 -26.47 17.10 -14.29
C ASP A 35 -24.98 17.44 -14.40
N TYR A 36 -24.66 18.60 -15.00
CA TYR A 36 -23.31 19.17 -15.08
C TYR A 36 -23.41 20.66 -15.43
N ASP A 37 -22.34 21.42 -15.23
CA ASP A 37 -22.31 22.84 -15.56
C ASP A 37 -22.15 23.07 -17.08
N LYS A 38 -23.29 23.05 -17.77
CA LYS A 38 -23.39 23.29 -19.22
C LYS A 38 -22.94 24.70 -19.61
N GLU A 39 -23.14 25.68 -18.74
CA GLU A 39 -22.86 27.09 -19.05
C GLU A 39 -21.37 27.40 -18.93
N ALA A 40 -20.70 26.85 -17.91
CA ALA A 40 -19.25 26.92 -17.77
C ALA A 40 -18.50 25.93 -18.67
N GLY A 41 -19.20 24.95 -19.26
CA GLY A 41 -18.58 23.90 -20.04
C GLY A 41 -17.76 22.93 -19.19
N HIS A 42 -18.22 22.65 -17.96
CA HIS A 42 -17.58 21.67 -17.07
C HIS A 42 -18.39 20.37 -17.01
N THR A 43 -17.71 19.25 -16.81
CA THR A 43 -18.33 17.90 -16.77
C THR A 43 -18.92 17.53 -15.41
N LEU A 44 -18.82 18.47 -14.47
CA LEU A 44 -19.24 18.37 -13.08
C LEU A 44 -20.16 19.54 -12.77
N THR A 45 -21.00 19.37 -11.76
CA THR A 45 -21.73 20.49 -11.14
C THR A 45 -20.77 21.35 -10.30
N ALA A 46 -21.16 22.58 -9.98
CA ALA A 46 -20.37 23.45 -9.12
C ALA A 46 -20.01 22.80 -7.76
N THR A 47 -20.95 22.04 -7.18
CA THR A 47 -20.72 21.32 -5.92
C THR A 47 -19.70 20.20 -6.09
N GLU A 48 -19.79 19.41 -7.15
CA GLU A 48 -18.86 18.31 -7.41
C GLU A 48 -17.44 18.82 -7.73
N SER A 49 -17.33 19.92 -8.48
CA SER A 49 -16.05 20.58 -8.80
C SER A 49 -15.28 21.05 -7.56
N GLU A 50 -15.92 21.21 -6.41
CA GLU A 50 -15.21 21.54 -5.17
C GLU A 50 -14.30 20.41 -4.68
N PHE A 51 -14.58 19.16 -5.07
CA PHE A 51 -13.85 17.99 -4.59
C PHE A 51 -12.80 17.46 -5.57
N VAL A 52 -12.75 18.02 -6.79
CA VAL A 52 -11.76 17.68 -7.82
C VAL A 52 -10.71 18.77 -7.87
N LYS A 53 -9.47 18.46 -7.47
CA LYS A 53 -8.36 19.41 -7.35
C LYS A 53 -7.06 18.83 -7.90
N GLU A 54 -6.20 19.68 -8.46
CA GLU A 54 -4.82 19.33 -8.77
C GLU A 54 -4.01 19.17 -7.47
N ASP A 55 -4.19 18.05 -6.78
CA ASP A 55 -3.57 17.76 -5.49
C ASP A 55 -3.27 16.25 -5.38
N VAL A 56 -2.32 15.92 -4.49
CA VAL A 56 -1.97 14.54 -4.16
C VAL A 56 -2.08 14.34 -2.66
N ILE A 57 -2.90 13.37 -2.26
CA ILE A 57 -3.10 13.02 -0.86
C ILE A 57 -2.46 11.66 -0.53
N GLY A 58 -1.65 11.64 0.52
CA GLY A 58 -1.15 10.40 1.12
C GLY A 58 -2.18 9.79 2.06
N LEU A 59 -2.51 8.51 1.84
CA LEU A 59 -3.55 7.75 2.55
C LEU A 59 -2.98 6.39 3.00
N ALA A 60 -3.70 5.69 3.88
CA ALA A 60 -3.34 4.35 4.34
C ALA A 60 -1.88 4.21 4.83
N GLY A 61 -1.39 5.20 5.58
CA GLY A 61 -0.02 5.19 6.10
C GLY A 61 1.07 5.28 5.03
N GLY A 62 0.75 5.81 3.84
CA GLY A 62 1.66 5.95 2.71
C GLY A 62 1.56 4.83 1.67
N LEU A 63 0.65 3.86 1.85
CA LEU A 63 0.39 2.82 0.84
C LEU A 63 -0.36 3.37 -0.39
N LEU A 64 -0.94 4.55 -0.27
CA LEU A 64 -1.69 5.19 -1.35
C LEU A 64 -1.26 6.65 -1.45
N HIS A 65 -0.71 7.01 -2.61
CA HIS A 65 -0.46 8.41 -3.00
C HIS A 65 -1.41 8.73 -4.14
N CYS A 66 -2.53 9.35 -3.79
CA CYS A 66 -3.65 9.51 -4.70
C CYS A 66 -3.74 10.92 -5.27
N ASN A 67 -3.70 11.04 -6.59
CA ASN A 67 -4.16 12.23 -7.30
C ASN A 67 -5.70 12.32 -7.21
N VAL A 68 -6.21 13.49 -6.81
CA VAL A 68 -7.65 13.77 -6.59
C VAL A 68 -8.29 14.60 -7.73
N ALA A 69 -7.57 14.80 -8.84
CA ALA A 69 -8.02 15.61 -9.98
C ALA A 69 -8.96 14.86 -10.93
N TYR A 70 -9.11 13.55 -10.77
CA TYR A 70 -9.91 12.74 -11.67
C TYR A 70 -11.35 12.56 -11.18
N SER A 71 -12.25 12.52 -12.14
CA SER A 71 -13.64 12.08 -11.98
C SER A 71 -13.98 11.17 -13.14
N VAL A 72 -14.85 10.20 -12.89
CA VAL A 72 -15.21 9.18 -13.86
C VAL A 72 -16.71 8.89 -13.85
N LEU A 73 -17.20 8.41 -14.99
CA LEU A 73 -18.50 7.79 -15.14
C LEU A 73 -18.35 6.27 -15.10
N TYR A 74 -19.11 5.62 -14.23
CA TYR A 74 -19.23 4.18 -14.16
C TYR A 74 -20.68 3.78 -13.93
N SER A 75 -21.19 2.83 -14.71
CA SER A 75 -22.57 2.34 -14.60
C SER A 75 -23.64 3.45 -14.56
N GLY A 76 -23.43 4.53 -15.34
CA GLY A 76 -24.34 5.67 -15.42
C GLY A 76 -24.30 6.62 -14.22
N THR A 77 -23.30 6.51 -13.34
CA THR A 77 -23.13 7.37 -12.15
C THR A 77 -21.74 8.01 -12.15
N LYS A 78 -21.66 9.28 -11.71
CA LYS A 78 -20.40 10.01 -11.55
C LYS A 78 -19.73 9.66 -10.22
N PHE A 79 -18.41 9.55 -10.25
CA PHE A 79 -17.58 9.28 -9.08
C PHE A 79 -16.38 10.23 -9.08
N LEU A 80 -15.97 10.63 -7.87
CA LEU A 80 -14.58 11.04 -7.62
C LEU A 80 -13.68 9.84 -7.88
N CYS A 81 -12.57 10.05 -8.57
CA CYS A 81 -11.62 9.00 -8.91
C CYS A 81 -10.27 9.34 -8.29
N LEU A 82 -9.93 8.65 -7.22
CA LEU A 82 -8.58 8.74 -6.66
C LEU A 82 -7.66 7.84 -7.46
N VAL A 83 -6.57 8.39 -7.99
CA VAL A 83 -5.64 7.65 -8.85
C VAL A 83 -4.29 7.52 -8.17
N HIS A 84 -3.85 6.28 -7.95
CA HIS A 84 -2.52 5.95 -7.45
C HIS A 84 -1.77 5.13 -8.51
N SER A 85 -0.51 5.48 -8.78
CA SER A 85 0.33 4.83 -9.80
C SER A 85 1.61 4.29 -9.16
N GLU A 86 1.96 3.06 -9.53
CA GLU A 86 3.22 2.40 -9.22
C GLU A 86 3.99 2.18 -10.53
N SER A 87 5.04 2.98 -10.74
CA SER A 87 5.85 2.95 -11.96
C SER A 87 7.02 1.97 -11.85
N PHE A 88 7.45 1.41 -12.97
CA PHE A 88 8.65 0.57 -13.05
C PHE A 88 9.48 0.87 -14.31
N GLY A 89 10.71 0.37 -14.33
CA GLY A 89 11.57 0.41 -15.52
C GLY A 89 12.42 1.66 -15.70
N GLU A 90 12.52 2.57 -14.72
CA GLU A 90 13.53 3.65 -14.74
C GLU A 90 14.95 3.08 -14.82
N ASP A 91 15.21 1.94 -14.16
CA ASP A 91 16.52 1.27 -14.10
C ASP A 91 16.62 0.01 -14.98
N SER A 92 15.65 -0.25 -15.87
CA SER A 92 15.68 -1.34 -16.87
C SER A 92 15.90 -2.78 -16.33
N ASN A 93 15.49 -3.08 -15.09
CA ASN A 93 15.57 -4.44 -14.54
C ASN A 93 14.18 -5.04 -14.25
N GLU A 94 14.04 -6.36 -14.42
CA GLU A 94 12.79 -7.11 -14.20
C GLU A 94 12.34 -7.07 -12.74
N GLN A 95 13.29 -6.94 -11.81
CA GLN A 95 13.04 -6.80 -10.38
C GLN A 95 12.19 -5.56 -10.05
N SER A 96 12.43 -4.41 -10.72
CA SER A 96 11.63 -3.19 -10.50
C SER A 96 10.16 -3.39 -10.85
N ARG A 97 9.86 -4.24 -11.83
CA ARG A 97 8.48 -4.57 -12.22
C ARG A 97 7.81 -5.47 -11.18
N GLU A 98 8.53 -6.45 -10.66
CA GLU A 98 8.02 -7.32 -9.58
C GLU A 98 7.71 -6.50 -8.32
N GLU A 99 8.62 -5.59 -7.93
CA GLU A 99 8.43 -4.69 -6.80
C GLU A 99 7.23 -3.76 -6.99
N ALA A 100 7.10 -3.12 -8.17
CA ALA A 100 5.94 -2.28 -8.48
C ALA A 100 4.62 -3.07 -8.47
N TYR A 101 4.63 -4.31 -8.98
CA TYR A 101 3.44 -5.17 -8.96
C TYR A 101 3.05 -5.58 -7.54
N ASP A 102 4.02 -5.86 -6.67
CA ASP A 102 3.76 -6.18 -5.27
C ASP A 102 3.26 -4.98 -4.47
N ASN A 103 3.75 -3.76 -4.76
CA ASN A 103 3.19 -2.53 -4.22
C ASN A 103 1.76 -2.31 -4.72
N HIS A 104 1.50 -2.51 -6.01
CA HIS A 104 0.17 -2.39 -6.62
C HIS A 104 -0.87 -3.33 -6.00
N LYS A 105 -0.48 -4.56 -5.63
CA LYS A 105 -1.36 -5.48 -4.88
C LYS A 105 -1.65 -4.98 -3.47
N GLN A 106 -0.66 -4.37 -2.79
CA GLN A 106 -0.87 -3.79 -1.47
C GLN A 106 -1.78 -2.57 -1.54
N ALA A 107 -1.59 -1.73 -2.56
CA ALA A 107 -2.45 -0.60 -2.85
C ALA A 107 -3.90 -1.04 -3.12
N LEU A 108 -4.11 -2.17 -3.82
CA LEU A 108 -5.46 -2.73 -4.03
C LEU A 108 -6.18 -3.03 -2.71
N GLU A 109 -5.48 -3.63 -1.73
CA GLU A 109 -6.11 -3.95 -0.44
C GLU A 109 -6.45 -2.67 0.37
N ALA A 110 -5.59 -1.65 0.32
CA ALA A 110 -5.87 -0.33 0.88
C ALA A 110 -7.08 0.34 0.19
N ALA A 111 -7.11 0.28 -1.13
CA ALA A 111 -8.17 0.84 -1.96
C ALA A 111 -9.51 0.15 -1.70
N LYS A 112 -9.53 -1.17 -1.52
CA LYS A 112 -10.75 -1.93 -1.15
C LYS A 112 -11.28 -1.45 0.19
N MET A 113 -10.45 -1.36 1.22
CA MET A 113 -10.88 -0.89 2.54
C MET A 113 -11.46 0.54 2.48
N MET A 114 -10.82 1.42 1.71
CA MET A 114 -11.32 2.77 1.48
C MET A 114 -12.65 2.78 0.73
N ALA A 115 -12.74 2.04 -0.37
CA ALA A 115 -13.96 1.93 -1.16
C ALA A 115 -15.11 1.34 -0.32
N GLU A 116 -14.85 0.34 0.51
CA GLU A 116 -15.85 -0.22 1.43
C GLU A 116 -16.37 0.84 2.41
N THR A 117 -15.45 1.61 3.01
CA THR A 117 -15.76 2.67 3.98
C THR A 117 -16.56 3.81 3.34
N CYS A 118 -16.20 4.18 2.12
CA CYS A 118 -16.82 5.29 1.39
C CYS A 118 -18.06 4.89 0.57
N GLY A 119 -18.39 3.59 0.51
CA GLY A 119 -19.49 3.08 -0.33
C GLY A 119 -19.20 3.10 -1.83
N GLY A 120 -17.93 2.95 -2.20
CA GLY A 120 -17.40 3.04 -3.55
C GLY A 120 -16.96 1.71 -4.18
N HIS A 121 -16.11 1.83 -5.21
CA HIS A 121 -15.55 0.70 -5.97
C HIS A 121 -14.06 0.90 -6.23
N VAL A 122 -13.38 -0.16 -6.69
CA VAL A 122 -11.98 -0.09 -7.12
C VAL A 122 -11.88 -0.57 -8.56
N ALA A 123 -11.25 0.19 -9.44
CA ALA A 123 -10.88 -0.29 -10.77
C ALA A 123 -9.38 -0.64 -10.80
N TRP A 124 -9.08 -1.88 -11.20
CA TRP A 124 -7.74 -2.46 -11.05
C TRP A 124 -7.51 -3.58 -12.08
N LEU A 125 -6.27 -3.72 -12.55
CA LEU A 125 -5.80 -4.82 -13.40
C LEU A 125 -4.51 -5.41 -12.83
N SER A 126 -4.29 -6.70 -13.10
CA SER A 126 -3.02 -7.39 -12.79
C SER A 126 -1.92 -7.07 -13.79
N GLU A 127 -2.26 -6.49 -14.93
CA GLU A 127 -1.34 -6.05 -15.96
C GLU A 127 -1.14 -4.53 -15.87
N PRO A 128 0.03 -4.01 -16.31
CA PRO A 128 0.26 -2.57 -16.42
C PRO A 128 -0.80 -1.89 -17.29
N ASP A 129 -1.17 -0.66 -16.93
CA ASP A 129 -2.07 0.19 -17.70
C ASP A 129 -1.39 0.71 -18.96
N ASP A 130 -0.15 1.16 -18.82
CA ASP A 130 0.69 1.67 -19.91
C ASP A 130 2.06 1.02 -19.90
N LEU A 131 2.61 0.83 -21.11
CA LEU A 131 3.97 0.38 -21.36
C LEU A 131 4.66 1.36 -22.30
N PHE A 132 5.87 1.78 -21.94
CA PHE A 132 6.69 2.68 -22.75
C PHE A 132 8.10 2.13 -22.91
N ALA A 133 8.70 2.40 -24.07
CA ALA A 133 10.08 2.02 -24.34
C ALA A 133 11.05 2.90 -23.53
N VAL A 134 12.03 2.28 -22.89
CA VAL A 134 13.15 2.97 -22.24
C VAL A 134 14.46 2.51 -22.87
N SER A 135 15.55 3.25 -22.65
CA SER A 135 16.85 3.04 -23.31
C SER A 135 17.38 1.61 -23.25
N ASN A 136 17.05 0.84 -22.21
CA ASN A 136 17.50 -0.54 -22.01
C ASN A 136 16.35 -1.56 -21.77
N GLY A 137 15.13 -1.28 -22.22
CA GLY A 137 14.01 -2.20 -22.02
C GLY A 137 12.64 -1.52 -22.14
N PHE A 138 11.73 -1.88 -21.24
CA PHE A 138 10.40 -1.27 -21.13
C PHE A 138 10.14 -0.82 -19.70
N GLY A 139 9.58 0.37 -19.57
CA GLY A 139 8.93 0.83 -18.34
C GLY A 139 7.42 0.78 -18.49
N GLY A 140 6.74 1.03 -17.40
CA GLY A 140 5.29 1.06 -17.38
C GLY A 140 4.77 1.51 -16.04
N GLU A 141 3.45 1.53 -15.94
CA GLU A 141 2.76 1.85 -14.70
C GLU A 141 1.60 0.92 -14.42
N TYR A 142 1.43 0.62 -13.14
CA TYR A 142 0.26 -0.03 -12.60
C TYR A 142 -0.61 1.02 -11.92
N VAL A 143 -1.88 1.13 -12.31
CA VAL A 143 -2.75 2.20 -11.80
C VAL A 143 -3.93 1.63 -11.01
N THR A 144 -3.98 1.97 -9.72
CA THR A 144 -5.12 1.70 -8.84
C THR A 144 -6.05 2.90 -8.81
N ARG A 145 -7.34 2.67 -9.11
CA ARG A 145 -8.36 3.73 -9.16
C ARG A 145 -9.44 3.47 -8.12
N ILE A 146 -9.67 4.43 -7.24
CA ILE A 146 -10.67 4.34 -6.16
C ILE A 146 -11.83 5.25 -6.52
N LEU A 147 -12.99 4.67 -6.79
CA LEU A 147 -14.20 5.38 -7.16
C LEU A 147 -15.01 5.68 -5.91
N ILE A 148 -15.07 6.95 -5.52
CA ILE A 148 -15.84 7.43 -4.36
C ILE A 148 -17.09 8.16 -4.86
N PRO A 149 -18.30 7.79 -4.42
CA PRO A 149 -19.51 8.51 -4.80
C PRO A 149 -19.43 9.98 -4.40
N PHE A 150 -19.83 10.91 -5.27
CA PHE A 150 -19.86 12.33 -4.92
C PHE A 150 -20.72 12.61 -3.68
N SER A 151 -21.85 11.90 -3.53
CA SER A 151 -22.72 11.97 -2.34
C SER A 151 -21.99 11.68 -1.02
N HIS A 152 -20.95 10.82 -1.04
CA HIS A 152 -20.13 10.59 0.15
C HIS A 152 -19.24 11.80 0.46
N ALA A 153 -18.67 12.48 -0.54
CA ALA A 153 -17.84 13.65 -0.31
C ALA A 153 -18.66 14.89 0.09
N GLU A 154 -19.80 15.09 -0.57
CA GLU A 154 -20.69 16.23 -0.37
C GLU A 154 -21.23 16.33 1.07
N GLN A 155 -21.40 15.21 1.77
CA GLN A 155 -21.85 15.22 3.17
C GLN A 155 -20.87 15.95 4.12
N PHE A 156 -19.60 16.11 3.71
CA PHE A 156 -18.58 16.83 4.48
C PHE A 156 -18.53 18.32 4.14
N GLY A 157 -19.29 18.78 3.15
CA GLY A 157 -19.45 20.19 2.78
C GLY A 157 -18.30 20.81 2.00
N CYS A 158 -17.04 20.41 2.23
CA CYS A 158 -15.90 20.91 1.47
C CYS A 158 -14.71 19.93 1.40
N TYR A 159 -13.83 20.17 0.43
CA TYR A 159 -12.66 19.33 0.14
C TYR A 159 -11.76 19.10 1.36
N SER A 160 -11.43 20.15 2.12
CA SER A 160 -10.46 20.03 3.22
C SER A 160 -10.95 19.11 4.35
N ILE A 161 -12.25 19.14 4.65
CA ILE A 161 -12.86 18.27 5.66
C ILE A 161 -12.94 16.84 5.14
N TRP A 162 -13.39 16.65 3.91
CA TRP A 162 -13.45 15.33 3.27
C TRP A 162 -12.07 14.67 3.15
N ALA A 163 -11.06 15.38 2.66
CA ALA A 163 -9.69 14.87 2.57
C ALA A 163 -9.11 14.52 3.94
N SER A 164 -9.45 15.29 4.98
CA SER A 164 -9.07 14.97 6.37
C SER A 164 -9.78 13.72 6.89
N HIS A 165 -11.04 13.50 6.52
CA HIS A 165 -11.78 12.28 6.83
C HIS A 165 -11.11 11.04 6.21
N LEU A 166 -10.75 11.10 4.92
CA LEU A 166 -10.07 9.98 4.24
C LEU A 166 -8.75 9.60 4.93
N LYS A 167 -7.98 10.61 5.39
CA LYS A 167 -6.74 10.39 6.15
C LYS A 167 -6.98 9.76 7.52
N GLY A 168 -8.18 9.92 8.09
CA GLY A 168 -8.57 9.40 9.40
C GLY A 168 -9.19 8.00 9.38
N ILE A 169 -9.38 7.38 8.20
CA ILE A 169 -9.84 5.98 8.11
C ILE A 169 -8.81 5.07 8.80
N ASP A 170 -9.28 4.14 9.63
CA ASP A 170 -8.41 3.24 10.38
C ASP A 170 -7.89 2.11 9.47
N TYR A 171 -6.62 2.23 9.08
CA TYR A 171 -5.89 1.22 8.30
C TYR A 171 -5.00 0.32 9.16
N SER A 172 -5.17 0.30 10.49
CA SER A 172 -4.29 -0.42 11.42
C SER A 172 -4.15 -1.92 11.09
N VAL A 173 -5.26 -2.56 10.69
CA VAL A 173 -5.28 -3.98 10.28
C VAL A 173 -4.42 -4.21 9.03
N LEU A 174 -4.58 -3.37 8.00
CA LEU A 174 -3.81 -3.49 6.77
C LEU A 174 -2.33 -3.15 7.00
N TYR A 175 -2.04 -2.10 7.77
CA TYR A 175 -0.68 -1.75 8.16
C TYR A 175 0.01 -2.92 8.87
N LYS A 176 -0.69 -3.56 9.81
CA LYS A 176 -0.20 -4.74 10.52
C LYS A 176 0.01 -5.91 9.55
N PHE A 177 -0.92 -6.15 8.62
CA PHE A 177 -0.80 -7.18 7.60
C PHE A 177 0.43 -7.00 6.72
N THR A 178 0.62 -5.82 6.14
CA THR A 178 1.77 -5.49 5.30
C THR A 178 3.08 -5.64 6.06
N LYS A 179 3.14 -5.14 7.30
CA LYS A 179 4.35 -5.28 8.13
C LYS A 179 4.65 -6.73 8.46
N LEU A 180 3.66 -7.54 8.80
CA LEU A 180 3.85 -8.97 9.05
C LEU A 180 4.36 -9.69 7.80
N LYS A 181 3.76 -9.43 6.63
CA LYS A 181 4.17 -10.03 5.37
C LYS A 181 5.63 -9.71 5.01
N ALA A 182 6.10 -8.51 5.30
CA ALA A 182 7.50 -8.11 5.09
C ALA A 182 8.46 -8.69 6.15
N ILE A 183 8.08 -8.64 7.43
CA ILE A 183 8.98 -8.98 8.54
C ILE A 183 9.14 -10.49 8.68
N LEU A 184 8.05 -11.27 8.64
CA LEU A 184 8.08 -12.70 8.98
C LEU A 184 9.06 -13.52 8.12
N PRO A 185 9.16 -13.33 6.78
CA PRO A 185 10.16 -14.01 5.96
C PRO A 185 11.60 -13.72 6.37
N MET A 186 11.87 -12.52 6.90
CA MET A 186 13.21 -12.11 7.32
C MET A 186 13.64 -12.77 8.63
N LEU A 187 12.71 -13.30 9.44
CA LEU A 187 13.04 -13.80 10.77
C LEU A 187 13.55 -15.24 10.76
N VAL A 188 12.89 -16.11 9.98
CA VAL A 188 13.10 -17.55 10.05
C VAL A 188 13.37 -18.11 8.65
N PRO A 189 14.37 -18.99 8.47
CA PRO A 189 14.68 -19.60 7.19
C PRO A 189 13.47 -20.36 6.63
N ASN A 190 13.18 -20.14 5.35
CA ASN A 190 12.09 -20.84 4.63
C ASN A 190 10.70 -20.68 5.30
N ALA A 191 10.49 -19.61 6.06
CA ALA A 191 9.19 -19.31 6.63
C ALA A 191 8.13 -19.27 5.53
N LYS A 192 7.14 -20.15 5.64
CA LYS A 192 5.93 -20.11 4.84
C LYS A 192 4.77 -19.79 5.76
N PHE A 193 3.92 -18.88 5.32
CA PHE A 193 2.68 -18.55 6.01
C PHE A 193 1.59 -18.43 4.97
N THR A 194 0.38 -18.80 5.37
CA THR A 194 -0.83 -18.64 4.58
C THR A 194 -1.44 -17.26 4.81
N ASP A 195 -2.24 -16.77 3.86
CA ASP A 195 -3.01 -15.53 4.06
C ASP A 195 -3.95 -15.64 5.26
N GLN A 196 -4.45 -16.85 5.57
CA GLN A 196 -5.25 -17.10 6.77
C GLN A 196 -4.45 -16.87 8.05
N GLU A 197 -3.21 -17.37 8.14
CA GLU A 197 -2.37 -17.13 9.31
C GLU A 197 -2.04 -15.64 9.49
N LEU A 198 -1.79 -14.92 8.39
CA LEU A 198 -1.61 -13.46 8.45
C LEU A 198 -2.89 -12.76 8.91
N ASN A 199 -4.05 -13.16 8.40
CA ASN A 199 -5.34 -12.61 8.80
C ASN A 199 -5.60 -12.84 10.29
N ASP A 200 -5.34 -14.05 10.80
CA ASP A 200 -5.49 -14.37 12.23
C ASP A 200 -4.55 -13.51 13.09
N LEU A 201 -3.33 -13.26 12.62
CA LEU A 201 -2.38 -12.37 13.29
C LEU A 201 -2.86 -10.91 13.29
N CYS A 202 -3.46 -10.44 12.20
CA CYS A 202 -3.96 -9.07 12.07
C CYS A 202 -5.24 -8.82 12.85
N SER A 203 -6.14 -9.80 12.88
CA SER A 203 -7.48 -9.70 13.48
C SER A 203 -7.46 -9.68 15.01
N SER A 204 -6.37 -10.11 15.63
CA SER A 204 -6.18 -9.98 17.08
C SER A 204 -5.90 -8.53 17.48
N GLU A 205 -6.44 -8.09 18.62
CA GLU A 205 -6.15 -6.79 19.26
C GLU A 205 -4.67 -6.64 19.70
N ASP A 206 -3.87 -7.69 19.53
CA ASP A 206 -2.43 -7.72 19.80
C ASP A 206 -1.69 -6.58 19.09
N SER A 207 -0.65 -6.04 19.72
CA SER A 207 0.28 -5.15 19.02
C SER A 207 1.02 -5.89 17.90
N LEU A 208 1.63 -5.18 16.94
CA LEU A 208 2.47 -5.81 15.90
C LEU A 208 3.60 -6.66 16.51
N LYS A 209 4.21 -6.17 17.60
CA LYS A 209 5.21 -6.91 18.39
C LYS A 209 4.65 -8.24 18.90
N ASP A 210 3.48 -8.20 19.52
CA ASP A 210 2.89 -9.40 20.16
C ASP A 210 2.45 -10.41 19.10
N ALA A 211 1.92 -9.94 17.97
CA ALA A 211 1.59 -10.80 16.83
C ALA A 211 2.83 -11.53 16.28
N ILE A 212 3.96 -10.83 16.09
CA ILE A 212 5.22 -11.45 15.63
C ILE A 212 5.74 -12.45 16.67
N ASN A 213 5.78 -12.07 17.95
CA ASN A 213 6.26 -12.94 19.02
C ASN A 213 5.40 -14.20 19.17
N ARG A 214 4.08 -14.07 19.05
CA ARG A 214 3.15 -15.21 19.06
C ARG A 214 3.42 -16.15 17.88
N TRP A 215 3.69 -15.61 16.69
CA TRP A 215 4.08 -16.42 15.54
C TRP A 215 5.43 -17.13 15.75
N LEU A 216 6.46 -16.41 16.20
CA LEU A 216 7.79 -16.95 16.48
C LEU A 216 7.74 -18.08 17.53
N ASN A 217 6.91 -17.93 18.56
CA ASN A 217 6.75 -18.94 19.60
C ASN A 217 6.14 -20.26 19.10
N LYS A 218 5.42 -20.23 17.97
CA LYS A 218 4.93 -21.45 17.29
C LYS A 218 5.99 -22.09 16.40
N GLN A 219 7.05 -21.35 16.04
CA GLN A 219 8.11 -21.88 15.18
C GLN A 219 9.06 -22.78 15.99
N HIS A 220 9.41 -23.93 15.42
CA HIS A 220 10.36 -24.88 16.00
C HIS A 220 11.81 -24.50 15.64
N VAL A 221 12.25 -23.31 16.09
CA VAL A 221 13.62 -22.81 15.88
C VAL A 221 14.43 -22.86 17.17
N THR A 222 15.72 -23.22 17.04
CA THR A 222 16.66 -23.28 18.18
C THR A 222 17.02 -21.89 18.71
N ILE A 223 17.13 -20.91 17.83
CA ILE A 223 17.36 -19.51 18.19
C ILE A 223 16.06 -18.75 17.98
N LYS A 224 15.58 -18.06 19.03
CA LYS A 224 14.33 -17.30 19.02
C LYS A 224 14.62 -15.80 19.06
N PRO A 225 14.45 -15.07 17.94
CA PRO A 225 14.58 -13.63 17.92
C PRO A 225 13.26 -12.97 18.33
N LEU A 226 13.03 -12.77 19.62
CA LEU A 226 11.81 -12.13 20.10
C LEU A 226 11.84 -10.62 19.87
N VAL A 227 10.81 -10.07 19.25
CA VAL A 227 10.66 -8.62 19.06
C VAL A 227 10.57 -7.93 20.41
N SER A 228 11.53 -7.05 20.68
CA SER A 228 11.58 -6.21 21.87
C SER A 228 10.87 -4.87 21.62
N GLN A 229 11.14 -4.25 20.47
CA GLN A 229 10.60 -2.96 20.05
C GLN A 229 10.52 -2.88 18.52
N VAL A 230 9.46 -2.27 18.01
CA VAL A 230 9.26 -1.99 16.57
C VAL A 230 9.40 -0.48 16.36
N HIS A 231 10.24 -0.09 15.41
CA HIS A 231 10.39 1.28 14.95
C HIS A 231 10.01 1.36 13.46
N GLN A 232 9.93 2.57 12.91
CA GLN A 232 9.51 2.78 11.52
C GLN A 232 10.47 2.11 10.50
N GLU A 233 11.78 2.20 10.73
CA GLU A 233 12.82 1.75 9.80
C GLU A 233 13.57 0.49 10.27
N TYR A 234 13.43 0.13 11.55
CA TYR A 234 14.18 -0.98 12.15
C TYR A 234 13.42 -1.66 13.28
N ILE A 235 13.84 -2.87 13.62
CA ILE A 235 13.29 -3.69 14.70
C ILE A 235 14.42 -4.14 15.61
N ASP A 236 14.17 -4.05 16.91
CA ASP A 236 15.06 -4.57 17.94
C ASP A 236 14.56 -5.94 18.40
N PHE A 237 15.42 -6.94 18.35
CA PHE A 237 15.14 -8.31 18.78
C PHE A 237 15.97 -8.69 19.99
N ASP A 238 15.34 -9.21 21.04
CA ASP A 238 16.04 -9.96 22.08
C ASP A 238 16.23 -11.41 21.59
N ILE A 239 17.46 -11.90 21.66
CA ILE A 239 17.85 -13.20 21.11
C ILE A 239 17.94 -14.22 22.23
N ASP A 240 17.12 -15.26 22.15
CA ASP A 240 17.16 -16.43 23.04
C ASP A 240 17.72 -17.65 22.30
N GLY A 241 18.43 -18.51 23.03
CA GLY A 241 19.06 -19.73 22.50
C GLY A 241 20.40 -19.53 21.76
N ALA A 242 20.89 -18.30 21.59
CA ALA A 242 22.23 -18.03 21.05
C ALA A 242 23.27 -17.94 22.19
N THR A 243 24.49 -18.41 21.95
CA THR A 243 25.54 -18.52 22.99
C THR A 243 26.08 -17.18 23.50
N ARG A 244 26.16 -16.16 22.65
CA ARG A 244 26.77 -14.86 23.00
C ARG A 244 25.95 -13.64 22.60
N ILE A 245 25.17 -13.74 21.52
CA ILE A 245 24.33 -12.63 21.05
C ILE A 245 23.05 -12.59 21.90
N ARG A 246 22.78 -11.44 22.52
CA ARG A 246 21.57 -11.19 23.30
C ARG A 246 20.56 -10.27 22.61
N ARG A 247 21.02 -9.46 21.65
CA ARG A 247 20.15 -8.54 20.93
C ARG A 247 20.65 -8.31 19.50
N ALA A 248 19.71 -8.14 18.58
CA ALA A 248 19.96 -7.69 17.23
C ALA A 248 19.10 -6.47 16.91
N LYS A 249 19.65 -5.51 16.16
CA LYS A 249 18.93 -4.36 15.63
C LYS A 249 19.01 -4.40 14.11
N MET A 250 17.87 -4.63 13.49
CA MET A 250 17.73 -4.98 12.08
C MET A 250 16.93 -3.91 11.34
N ARG A 251 17.46 -3.39 10.22
CA ARG A 251 16.65 -2.55 9.33
C ARG A 251 15.69 -3.42 8.53
N LEU A 252 14.58 -2.84 8.09
CA LEU A 252 13.56 -3.57 7.31
C LEU A 252 13.96 -3.79 5.84
N ASP A 253 15.01 -3.13 5.36
CA ASP A 253 15.46 -3.12 3.97
C ASP A 253 16.85 -3.76 3.76
N LEU A 254 17.27 -4.65 4.67
CA LEU A 254 18.55 -5.35 4.57
C LEU A 254 18.63 -6.24 3.34
N LYS A 255 19.74 -6.13 2.62
CA LYS A 255 20.14 -6.97 1.49
C LYS A 255 21.24 -7.94 1.88
N ASP A 256 21.40 -9.02 1.13
CA ASP A 256 22.48 -9.98 1.38
C ASP A 256 23.85 -9.29 1.35
N GLY A 257 24.65 -9.54 2.39
CA GLY A 257 25.93 -8.87 2.60
C GLY A 257 25.87 -7.60 3.44
N ASP A 258 24.69 -7.02 3.68
CA ASP A 258 24.55 -5.86 4.55
C ASP A 258 24.94 -6.20 6.00
N VAL A 259 25.47 -5.22 6.72
CA VAL A 259 25.86 -5.39 8.12
C VAL A 259 24.83 -4.75 9.04
N PHE A 260 24.32 -5.52 9.99
CA PHE A 260 23.40 -5.05 11.02
C PHE A 260 24.01 -5.17 12.42
N ASN A 261 23.45 -4.43 13.38
CA ASN A 261 24.03 -4.34 14.72
C ASN A 261 23.61 -5.55 15.57
N VAL A 262 24.59 -6.19 16.19
CA VAL A 262 24.38 -7.22 17.21
C VAL A 262 25.06 -6.83 18.52
N TYR A 263 24.45 -7.22 19.62
CA TYR A 263 24.93 -6.95 20.96
C TYR A 263 25.20 -8.27 21.66
N TYR A 264 26.39 -8.39 22.25
CA TYR A 264 26.86 -9.58 22.94
C TYR A 264 27.34 -9.24 24.34
N ASP A 265 27.33 -10.25 25.20
CA ASP A 265 27.72 -10.14 26.61
C ASP A 265 27.01 -8.96 27.30
N VAL A 266 27.64 -8.29 28.28
CA VAL A 266 26.97 -7.26 29.09
C VAL A 266 26.79 -5.94 28.33
N SER A 267 27.75 -5.51 27.50
CA SER A 267 27.72 -4.17 26.88
C SER A 267 28.44 -4.06 25.54
N SER A 268 28.74 -5.18 24.89
CA SER A 268 29.54 -5.17 23.67
C SER A 268 28.68 -5.11 22.42
N LYS A 269 29.17 -4.43 21.38
CA LYS A 269 28.47 -4.22 20.10
C LYS A 269 29.39 -4.60 18.94
N SER A 270 28.82 -5.24 17.93
CA SER A 270 29.51 -5.58 16.67
C SER A 270 28.52 -5.54 15.51
N GLY A 271 29.03 -5.73 14.30
CA GLY A 271 28.25 -6.02 13.11
C GLY A 271 28.13 -7.53 12.88
N ALA A 272 26.96 -7.96 12.40
CA ALA A 272 26.75 -9.27 11.79
C ALA A 272 26.31 -9.06 10.33
N GLU A 273 26.78 -9.94 9.44
CA GLU A 273 26.41 -9.89 8.02
C GLU A 273 25.06 -10.57 7.80
N TRP A 274 24.21 -9.95 7.00
CA TRP A 274 22.91 -10.48 6.60
C TRP A 274 23.08 -11.62 5.60
N LYS A 275 22.47 -12.76 5.91
CA LYS A 275 22.47 -14.00 5.12
C LYS A 275 21.04 -14.43 4.74
N GLY A 276 20.21 -13.47 4.34
CA GLY A 276 18.83 -13.65 3.93
C GLY A 276 17.80 -13.74 5.06
N ASN A 277 18.19 -14.13 6.28
CA ASN A 277 17.33 -14.09 7.46
C ASN A 277 18.11 -13.95 8.76
N LEU A 278 17.43 -13.51 9.81
CA LEU A 278 18.02 -13.20 11.11
C LEU A 278 18.62 -14.42 11.80
N VAL A 279 17.91 -15.55 11.83
CA VAL A 279 18.40 -16.77 12.49
C VAL A 279 19.67 -17.30 11.83
N ASN A 280 19.75 -17.36 10.51
CA ASN A 280 20.96 -17.77 9.79
C ASN A 280 22.11 -16.78 10.02
N SER A 281 21.81 -15.48 9.95
CA SER A 281 22.81 -14.42 10.14
C SER A 281 23.45 -14.49 11.53
N ILE A 282 22.66 -14.80 12.56
CA ILE A 282 23.13 -14.96 13.94
C ILE A 282 23.85 -16.29 14.14
N THR A 283 23.33 -17.40 13.59
CA THR A 283 23.92 -18.73 13.76
C THR A 283 25.31 -18.83 13.12
N LEU A 284 25.49 -18.19 11.97
CA LEU A 284 26.72 -18.21 11.20
C LEU A 284 27.69 -17.08 11.57
N ALA A 285 27.29 -16.18 12.47
CA ALA A 285 28.14 -15.11 12.94
C ALA A 285 29.33 -15.69 13.70
N LYS A 286 30.52 -15.58 13.11
CA LYS A 286 31.79 -15.88 13.78
C LYS A 286 32.11 -14.73 14.73
N LEU A 287 31.60 -14.79 15.97
CA LEU A 287 31.80 -13.77 17.01
C LEU A 287 32.49 -14.33 18.26
#